data_AF-A0A933M5J1-F1
#
_entry.id   AF-A0A933M5J1-F1
#
_cell.length_a   1.000
_cell.length_b   1.000
_cell.length_c   1.000
_cell.angle_alpha   90.00
_cell.angle_beta   90.00
_cell.angle_gamma   90.00
#
_symmetry.space_group_name_H-M   'P 1'
#
loop_
_entity.id
_entity.type
_entity.pdbx_description
1 polymer ?
#
loop_
_entity_poly.entity_id
_entity_poly.type
_entity_poly.pdbx_seq_one_letter_code
_entity_poly.pdbx_strand_id
1 'polypeptide(L)'
;MADIKSFGLRVKTLRALRKLTQEQVAEKCGINSKYVSRIEMGYQFPSFDILVKLCAAMNVEMQDLFNFAHTGKSAKEYRKGLNELVNEADEEKLELAYRIIKAVVR
;
A
#
# COMPACT_ATOMS: atom_id res chain seq x y z
N MET A 1 -5.30 -6.23 10.40
CA MET A 1 -5.13 -5.00 11.24
C MET A 1 -3.66 -4.61 11.47
N ALA A 2 -2.74 -5.56 11.74
CA ALA A 2 -1.31 -5.24 11.89
C ALA A 2 -0.66 -4.69 10.61
N ASP A 3 -1.07 -5.18 9.44
CA ASP A 3 -0.50 -4.77 8.15
C ASP A 3 -0.87 -3.33 7.77
N ILE A 4 -2.09 -2.88 8.07
CA ILE A 4 -2.55 -1.51 7.78
C ILE A 4 -1.82 -0.48 8.65
N LYS A 5 -1.55 -0.80 9.93
CA LYS A 5 -0.73 0.07 10.80
C LYS A 5 0.71 0.17 10.30
N SER A 6 1.30 -0.96 9.90
CA SER A 6 2.67 -1.00 9.38
C SER A 6 2.80 -0.22 8.07
N PHE A 7 1.81 -0.38 7.18
CA PHE A 7 1.68 0.41 5.97
C PHE A 7 1.56 1.91 6.28
N GLY A 8 0.64 2.30 7.18
CA GLY A 8 0.45 3.71 7.56
C GLY A 8 1.72 4.36 8.10
N LEU A 9 2.43 3.65 8.99
CA LEU A 9 3.72 4.10 9.50
C LEU A 9 4.74 4.25 8.37
N ARG A 10 4.79 3.30 7.42
CA ARG A 10 5.69 3.36 6.26
C ARG A 10 5.40 4.58 5.39
N VAL A 11 4.14 4.87 5.09
CA VAL A 11 3.74 6.09 4.36
C VAL A 11 4.22 7.35 5.09
N LYS A 12 3.99 7.43 6.42
CA LYS A 12 4.44 8.55 7.25
C LYS A 12 5.96 8.74 7.18
N THR A 13 6.72 7.64 7.27
CA THR A 13 8.18 7.67 7.17
C THR A 13 8.64 8.18 5.81
N LEU A 14 8.10 7.65 4.72
CA LEU A 14 8.47 8.07 3.36
C LEU A 14 8.13 9.55 3.12
N ARG A 15 6.97 10.01 3.60
CA ARG A 15 6.60 11.43 3.54
C ARG A 15 7.61 12.30 4.30
N ALA A 16 7.93 11.93 5.53
CA ALA A 16 8.87 12.68 6.37
C ALA A 16 10.28 12.74 5.76
N LEU A 17 10.76 11.64 5.17
CA LEU A 17 12.05 11.60 4.45
C LEU A 17 12.09 12.55 3.26
N ARG A 18 10.94 12.82 2.62
CA ARG A 18 10.82 13.84 1.55
C ARG A 18 10.54 15.24 2.06
N LYS A 19 10.49 15.43 3.38
CA LYS A 19 10.20 16.72 4.03
C LYS A 19 8.85 17.31 3.59
N LEU A 20 7.87 16.45 3.32
CA LEU A 20 6.53 16.86 2.91
C LEU A 20 5.58 16.91 4.13
N THR A 21 4.66 17.86 4.16
CA THR A 21 3.54 17.88 5.11
C THR A 21 2.41 16.95 4.65
N GLN A 22 1.48 16.60 5.55
CA GLN A 22 0.31 15.80 5.17
C GLN A 22 -0.56 16.57 4.16
N GLU A 23 -0.65 17.88 4.30
CA GLU A 23 -1.37 18.78 3.39
C GLU A 23 -0.75 18.76 1.99
N GLN A 24 0.59 18.83 1.88
CA GLN A 24 1.27 18.80 0.58
C GLN A 24 1.08 17.47 -0.14
N VAL A 25 1.12 16.33 0.58
CA VAL A 25 0.83 15.03 -0.02
C VAL A 25 -0.65 14.93 -0.43
N ALA A 26 -1.55 15.44 0.41
CA ALA A 26 -2.98 15.43 0.13
C ALA A 26 -3.33 16.24 -1.12
N GLU A 27 -2.76 17.44 -1.24
CA GLU A 27 -2.89 18.30 -2.41
C GLU A 27 -2.39 17.61 -3.69
N LYS A 28 -1.17 17.05 -3.66
CA LYS A 28 -0.60 16.29 -4.79
C LYS A 28 -1.44 15.07 -5.17
N CYS A 29 -2.13 14.46 -4.21
CA CYS A 29 -3.01 13.31 -4.44
C CYS A 29 -4.46 13.72 -4.80
N GLY A 30 -4.81 15.00 -4.73
CA GLY A 30 -6.19 15.46 -4.90
C GLY A 30 -7.16 14.89 -3.86
N ILE A 31 -6.72 14.76 -2.61
CA ILE A 31 -7.52 14.24 -1.48
C ILE A 31 -7.46 15.19 -0.29
N ASN A 32 -8.30 14.95 0.72
CA ASN A 32 -8.28 15.71 1.96
C ASN A 32 -7.09 15.31 2.85
N SER A 33 -6.44 16.26 3.53
CA SER A 33 -5.35 16.01 4.49
C SER A 33 -5.75 15.08 5.63
N LYS A 34 -7.02 15.13 6.08
CA LYS A 34 -7.57 14.18 7.05
C LYS A 34 -7.51 12.73 6.54
N TYR A 35 -7.66 12.53 5.23
CA TYR A 35 -7.56 11.20 4.64
C TYR A 35 -6.12 10.68 4.68
N VAL A 36 -5.13 11.52 4.33
CA VAL A 36 -3.70 11.20 4.50
C VAL A 36 -3.38 10.86 5.95
N SER A 37 -3.88 11.65 6.90
CA SER A 37 -3.71 11.39 8.33
C SER A 37 -4.29 10.03 8.76
N ARG A 38 -5.51 9.67 8.30
CA ARG A 38 -6.11 8.36 8.58
C ARG A 38 -5.31 7.21 7.98
N ILE A 39 -4.71 7.39 6.81
CA ILE A 39 -3.80 6.42 6.20
C ILE A 39 -2.57 6.25 7.07
N GLU A 40 -1.90 7.35 7.45
CA GLU A 40 -0.66 7.31 8.25
C GLU A 40 -0.86 6.73 9.65
N MET A 41 -2.05 6.86 10.22
CA MET A 41 -2.41 6.26 11.51
C MET A 41 -2.88 4.80 11.39
N GLY A 42 -3.01 4.28 10.17
CA GLY A 42 -3.47 2.91 9.92
C GLY A 42 -4.97 2.69 10.16
N TYR A 43 -5.78 3.75 10.16
CA TYR A 43 -7.24 3.65 10.28
C TYR A 43 -7.93 3.34 8.95
N GLN A 44 -7.25 3.57 7.83
CA GLN A 44 -7.82 3.35 6.50
C GLN A 44 -6.74 2.94 5.52
N PHE A 45 -7.03 1.90 4.74
CA PHE A 45 -6.17 1.51 3.62
C PHE A 45 -6.62 2.29 2.36
N PRO A 46 -5.68 2.87 1.58
CA PRO A 46 -6.02 3.58 0.35
C PRO A 46 -6.50 2.64 -0.76
N SER A 47 -7.30 3.16 -1.69
CA SER A 47 -7.57 2.45 -2.95
C SER A 47 -6.31 2.36 -3.81
N PHE A 48 -6.33 1.50 -4.84
CA PHE A 48 -5.19 1.35 -5.74
C PHE A 48 -4.82 2.66 -6.44
N ASP A 49 -5.80 3.44 -6.91
CA ASP A 49 -5.55 4.76 -7.52
C ASP A 49 -4.85 5.72 -6.55
N ILE A 50 -5.24 5.69 -5.27
CA ILE A 50 -4.60 6.52 -4.25
C ILE A 50 -3.19 6.01 -3.94
N LEU A 51 -2.92 4.70 -4.01
CA LEU A 51 -1.54 4.18 -3.91
C LEU A 51 -0.64 4.74 -5.01
N VAL A 52 -1.10 4.74 -6.27
CA VAL A 52 -0.36 5.30 -7.40
C VAL A 52 -0.10 6.79 -7.20
N LYS A 53 -1.10 7.54 -6.74
CA LYS A 53 -0.94 8.97 -6.44
C LYS A 53 0.02 9.24 -5.28
N LEU A 54 0.01 8.41 -4.23
CA LEU A 54 0.95 8.50 -3.13
C LEU A 54 2.38 8.26 -3.60
N CYS A 55 2.60 7.26 -4.47
CA CYS A 55 3.89 7.03 -5.12
C CYS A 55 4.38 8.27 -5.86
N ALA A 56 3.55 8.84 -6.73
CA ALA A 56 3.88 10.05 -7.49
C ALA A 56 4.13 11.26 -6.58
N ALA A 57 3.27 11.48 -5.57
CA ALA A 57 3.35 12.62 -4.66
C ALA A 57 4.64 12.62 -3.82
N MET A 58 5.10 11.44 -3.41
CA MET A 58 6.31 11.27 -2.62
C MET A 58 7.54 10.89 -3.45
N ASN A 59 7.41 10.75 -4.77
CA ASN A 59 8.45 10.28 -5.69
C ASN A 59 9.10 8.97 -5.21
N VAL A 60 8.27 7.96 -4.93
CA VAL A 60 8.66 6.61 -4.51
C VAL A 60 8.10 5.56 -5.46
N GLU A 61 8.69 4.38 -5.44
CA GLU A 61 8.13 3.22 -6.15
C GLU A 61 7.07 2.53 -5.30
N MET A 62 6.19 1.74 -5.94
CA MET A 62 5.15 0.98 -5.24
C MET A 62 5.76 0.06 -4.17
N GLN A 63 6.88 -0.59 -4.49
CA GLN A 63 7.59 -1.46 -3.56
C GLN A 63 8.02 -0.75 -2.27
N ASP A 64 8.34 0.54 -2.34
CA ASP A 64 8.74 1.30 -1.16
C ASP A 64 7.59 1.42 -0.15
N LEU A 65 6.34 1.52 -0.62
CA LEU A 65 5.17 1.62 0.27
C LEU A 65 4.94 0.32 1.06
N PHE A 66 5.33 -0.82 0.49
CA PHE A 66 5.11 -2.15 1.07
C PHE A 66 6.36 -2.76 1.71
N ASN A 67 7.51 -2.07 1.62
CA ASN A 67 8.73 -2.48 2.30
C ASN A 67 8.71 -2.06 3.78
N PHE A 68 7.88 -2.76 4.55
CA PHE A 68 7.85 -2.72 6.01
C PHE A 68 8.13 -4.12 6.57
N ALA A 69 8.64 -4.18 7.80
CA ALA A 69 9.33 -5.33 8.41
C ALA A 69 8.89 -6.72 7.91
N HIS A 70 9.86 -7.52 7.45
CA HIS A 70 9.64 -8.88 7.01
C HIS A 70 8.91 -9.70 8.07
N THR A 71 7.79 -10.32 7.69
CA THR A 71 6.95 -11.12 8.59
C THR A 71 7.60 -12.43 9.01
N GLY A 72 8.85 -12.71 8.62
CA GLY A 72 9.55 -13.98 8.88
C GLY A 72 8.88 -15.21 8.24
N LYS A 73 7.91 -15.00 7.35
CA LYS A 73 7.09 -16.08 6.77
C LYS A 73 7.91 -16.88 5.77
N SER A 74 7.74 -18.19 5.78
CA SER A 74 8.27 -19.10 4.78
C SER A 74 7.53 -18.96 3.44
N ALA A 75 8.17 -19.40 2.35
CA ALA A 75 7.52 -19.47 1.04
C ALA A 75 6.22 -20.31 1.06
N LYS A 76 6.13 -21.34 1.92
CA LYS A 76 4.93 -22.15 2.10
C LYS A 76 3.78 -21.33 2.69
N GLU A 77 4.06 -20.49 3.67
CA GLU A 77 3.05 -19.63 4.30
C GLU A 77 2.56 -18.52 3.37
N TYR A 78 3.47 -17.92 2.58
CA TYR A 78 3.06 -16.97 1.54
C TYR A 78 2.15 -17.62 0.50
N ARG A 79 2.50 -18.81 -0.01
CA ARG A 79 1.65 -19.56 -0.95
C ARG A 79 0.29 -19.89 -0.37
N LYS A 80 0.25 -20.34 0.88
CA LYS A 80 -1.00 -20.65 1.58
C LYS A 80 -1.89 -19.41 1.67
N GLY A 81 -1.36 -18.29 2.16
CA GLY A 81 -2.13 -17.04 2.27
C GLY A 81 -2.59 -16.49 0.92
N LEU A 82 -1.77 -16.59 -0.13
CA LEU A 82 -2.17 -16.20 -1.49
C LEU A 82 -3.34 -17.05 -2.01
N ASN A 83 -3.31 -18.37 -1.81
CA ASN A 83 -4.40 -19.25 -2.22
C ASN A 83 -5.71 -18.93 -1.48
N GLU A 84 -5.64 -18.63 -0.18
CA GLU A 84 -6.79 -18.19 0.61
C GLU A 84 -7.39 -16.89 0.04
N LEU A 85 -6.56 -15.88 -0.22
CA LEU A 85 -7.00 -14.61 -0.81
C LEU A 85 -7.60 -14.76 -2.22
N VAL A 86 -7.01 -15.62 -3.05
CA VAL A 86 -7.50 -15.89 -4.42
C VAL A 86 -8.88 -16.55 -4.39
N ASN A 87 -9.12 -17.46 -3.44
CA ASN A 87 -10.40 -18.15 -3.32
C ASN A 87 -11.54 -17.24 -2.80
N GLU A 88 -11.19 -16.17 -2.05
CA GLU A 88 -12.16 -15.22 -1.50
C GLU A 88 -12.44 -14.02 -2.42
N ALA A 89 -11.62 -13.80 -3.44
CA ALA A 89 -11.74 -12.66 -4.34
C ALA A 89 -12.90 -12.82 -5.33
N ASP A 90 -13.60 -11.70 -5.61
CA ASP A 90 -14.51 -11.62 -6.75
C ASP A 90 -13.72 -11.55 -8.08
N GLU A 91 -14.43 -11.73 -9.20
CA GLU A 91 -13.83 -11.81 -10.53
C GLU A 91 -13.01 -10.57 -10.88
N GLU A 92 -13.51 -9.37 -10.56
CA GLU A 92 -12.84 -8.10 -10.82
C GLU A 92 -11.53 -7.98 -10.03
N LYS A 93 -11.55 -8.29 -8.73
CA LYS A 93 -10.34 -8.28 -7.89
C LYS A 93 -9.34 -9.35 -8.31
N LEU A 94 -9.82 -10.52 -8.71
CA LEU A 94 -8.96 -11.62 -9.13
C LEU A 94 -8.22 -11.27 -10.43
N GLU A 95 -8.91 -10.65 -11.40
CA GLU A 95 -8.27 -10.17 -12.63
C GLU A 95 -7.17 -9.15 -12.34
N LEU A 96 -7.46 -8.16 -11.50
CA LEU A 96 -6.47 -7.15 -11.11
C LEU A 96 -5.28 -7.78 -10.38
N ALA A 97 -5.53 -8.68 -9.43
CA ALA A 97 -4.48 -9.39 -8.70
C ALA A 97 -3.59 -10.20 -9.64
N TYR A 98 -4.17 -10.93 -10.60
CA TYR A 98 -3.41 -11.68 -11.58
C TYR A 98 -2.49 -10.77 -12.42
N ARG A 99 -3.00 -9.63 -12.89
CA ARG A 99 -2.22 -8.66 -13.67
C ARG A 99 -1.04 -8.11 -12.87
N ILE A 100 -1.26 -7.75 -11.60
CA ILE A 100 -0.21 -7.23 -10.71
C ILE A 100 0.83 -8.31 -10.42
N ILE A 101 0.41 -9.51 -10.00
CA ILE A 101 1.33 -10.62 -9.69
C ILE A 101 2.16 -10.98 -10.92
N LYS A 102 1.53 -11.04 -12.10
CA LYS A 102 2.22 -11.30 -13.37
C LYS A 102 3.30 -10.25 -13.64
N ALA A 103 3.00 -8.96 -13.45
CA ALA A 103 3.95 -7.87 -13.66
C ALA A 103 5.12 -7.85 -12.65
N VAL A 104 4.94 -8.42 -11.46
CA VAL A 104 6.00 -8.51 -10.44
C VAL A 104 6.88 -9.75 -10.63
N VAL A 105 6.32 -10.86 -11.12
CA VAL A 105 7.03 -12.15 -11.24
C VAL A 105 7.70 -12.33 -12.60
N ARG A 106 7.18 -11.70 -13.67
CA ARG A 106 7.63 -11.91 -15.05
C ARG A 106 7.94 -10.61 -15.77
#